data_AF-A0A0F4LQR3-F1
#
_entry.id   AF-A0A0F4LQR3-F1
#
_cell.length_a   1.000
_cell.length_b   1.000
_cell.length_c   1.000
_cell.angle_alpha   90.00
_cell.angle_beta   90.00
_cell.angle_gamma   90.00
#
_symmetry.space_group_name_H-M   'P 1'
#
loop_
_entity.id
_entity.type
_entity.pdbx_description
1 polymer ?
#
loop_
_entity_poly.entity_id
_entity_poly.type
_entity_poly.pdbx_seq_one_letter_code
_entity_poly.pdbx_strand_id
1 'polypeptide(L)'
;MTAANYQPRDTKDALRHLQTLVNQYYRAPLTADLLAYNQKQITYLQENVIPYAQQVEHNLQRQQEAQLMMQELQRWQVLRLQGHNVAGKMRHFRFQAATVTKYRTPKPKRQSLPHYHTGPRH
;
A
#
# COMPACT_ATOMS: atom_id res chain seq x y z
N MET A 1 -1.53 -13.87 -31.67
CA MET A 1 -0.71 -13.71 -30.45
C MET A 1 -1.67 -13.58 -29.28
N THR A 2 -1.89 -14.66 -28.53
CA THR A 2 -2.79 -14.64 -27.37
C THR A 2 -2.11 -13.82 -26.27
N ALA A 3 -2.64 -12.63 -25.96
CA ALA A 3 -2.26 -11.92 -24.76
C ALA A 3 -2.43 -12.90 -23.59
N ALA A 4 -1.36 -13.15 -22.84
CA ALA A 4 -1.44 -13.97 -21.64
C ALA A 4 -2.38 -13.23 -20.67
N ASN A 5 -3.66 -13.61 -20.67
CA ASN A 5 -4.65 -13.10 -19.73
C ASN A 5 -4.14 -13.47 -18.34
N TYR A 6 -3.74 -12.46 -17.57
CA TYR A 6 -3.29 -12.65 -16.21
C TYR A 6 -4.42 -13.29 -15.41
N GLN A 7 -4.19 -14.53 -14.95
CA GLN A 7 -5.10 -15.26 -14.08
C GLN A 7 -4.43 -15.39 -12.70
N PRO A 8 -4.91 -14.68 -11.67
CA PRO A 8 -4.36 -14.83 -10.33
C PRO A 8 -4.63 -16.25 -9.81
N ARG A 9 -3.64 -16.81 -9.10
CA ARG A 9 -3.69 -18.17 -8.55
C ARG A 9 -4.55 -18.27 -7.30
N ASP A 10 -4.57 -17.20 -6.52
CA ASP A 10 -5.30 -17.04 -5.28
C ASP A 10 -5.64 -15.56 -5.05
N THR A 11 -6.47 -15.28 -4.05
CA THR A 11 -6.93 -13.91 -3.76
C THR A 11 -5.79 -12.98 -3.35
N LYS A 12 -4.73 -13.49 -2.71
CA LYS A 12 -3.56 -12.68 -2.32
C LYS A 12 -2.78 -12.23 -3.56
N ASP A 13 -2.60 -13.11 -4.54
CA ASP A 13 -1.96 -12.74 -5.81
C ASP A 13 -2.81 -11.76 -6.61
N ALA A 14 -4.14 -11.91 -6.61
CA ALA A 14 -5.05 -10.93 -7.18
C ALA A 14 -4.85 -9.54 -6.54
N LEU A 15 -4.88 -9.46 -5.21
CA LEU A 15 -4.70 -8.22 -4.47
C LEU A 15 -3.31 -7.60 -4.68
N ARG A 16 -2.25 -8.40 -4.75
CA ARG A 16 -0.89 -7.90 -5.03
C ARG A 16 -0.75 -7.33 -6.43
N HIS A 17 -1.36 -7.98 -7.42
CA HIS A 17 -1.38 -7.48 -8.78
C HIS A 17 -2.11 -6.13 -8.86
N LEU A 18 -3.30 -6.04 -8.26
CA LEU A 18 -4.06 -4.79 -8.16
C LEU A 18 -3.27 -3.68 -7.46
N GLN A 19 -2.63 -3.98 -6.33
CA GLN A 19 -1.78 -3.01 -5.63
C GLN A 19 -0.68 -2.46 -6.56
N THR A 20 -0.08 -3.31 -7.40
CA THR A 20 0.97 -2.92 -8.33
C THR A 20 0.42 -1.99 -9.41
N LEU A 21 -0.71 -2.35 -10.02
CA LEU A 21 -1.39 -1.51 -11.02
C LEU A 21 -1.75 -0.14 -10.46
N VAL A 22 -2.40 -0.11 -9.29
CA VAL A 22 -2.79 1.14 -8.63
C VAL A 22 -1.57 2.03 -8.37
N ASN A 23 -0.47 1.45 -7.92
CA ASN A 23 0.77 2.18 -7.71
C ASN A 23 1.43 2.71 -8.99
N GLN A 24 1.09 2.17 -10.17
CA GLN A 24 1.57 2.72 -11.44
C GLN A 24 0.82 4.02 -11.81
N TYR A 25 -0.48 4.09 -11.51
CA TYR A 25 -1.32 5.19 -12.00
C TYR A 25 -1.83 6.17 -10.94
N TYR A 26 -1.67 5.90 -9.64
CA TYR A 26 -2.27 6.74 -8.57
C TYR A 26 -1.89 8.23 -8.63
N ARG A 27 -0.74 8.54 -9.24
CA ARG A 27 -0.21 9.90 -9.47
C ARG A 27 -0.43 10.44 -10.87
N ALA A 28 -0.89 9.61 -11.81
CA ALA A 28 -1.15 10.06 -13.17
C ALA A 28 -2.20 11.18 -13.19
N PRO A 29 -2.21 12.04 -14.22
CA PRO A 29 -3.30 12.99 -14.46
C PRO A 29 -4.66 12.28 -14.49
N LEU A 30 -5.70 12.93 -13.98
CA LEU A 30 -7.03 12.33 -14.01
C LEU A 30 -7.57 12.39 -15.44
N THR A 31 -7.83 11.23 -16.04
CA THR A 31 -8.45 11.10 -17.36
C THR A 31 -9.70 10.23 -17.26
N ALA A 32 -10.60 10.36 -18.25
CA ALA A 32 -11.79 9.52 -18.32
C ALA A 32 -11.43 8.01 -18.39
N ASP A 33 -10.41 7.66 -19.18
CA ASP A 33 -9.92 6.28 -19.28
C ASP A 33 -9.38 5.78 -17.94
N LEU A 34 -8.69 6.62 -17.18
CA LEU A 34 -8.16 6.25 -15.87
C LEU A 34 -9.28 6.02 -14.85
N LEU A 35 -10.34 6.82 -14.88
CA LEU A 35 -11.54 6.62 -14.06
C LEU A 35 -12.24 5.30 -14.43
N ALA A 36 -12.46 5.06 -15.72
CA ALA A 36 -13.05 3.81 -16.20
C ALA A 36 -12.19 2.59 -15.82
N TYR A 37 -10.87 2.73 -15.89
CA TYR A 37 -9.94 1.68 -15.49
C TYR A 37 -10.00 1.40 -13.98
N ASN A 38 -10.02 2.44 -13.12
CA ASN A 38 -10.20 2.25 -11.69
C ASN A 38 -11.54 1.56 -11.37
N GLN A 39 -12.62 2.01 -12.01
CA GLN A 39 -13.94 1.42 -11.83
C GLN A 39 -13.94 -0.09 -12.16
N LYS A 40 -13.23 -0.51 -13.22
CA LYS A 40 -13.05 -1.94 -13.53
C LYS A 40 -12.35 -2.70 -12.40
N GLN A 41 -11.34 -2.10 -11.74
CA GLN A 41 -10.67 -2.73 -10.60
C GLN A 41 -11.60 -2.87 -9.38
N ILE A 42 -12.43 -1.86 -9.11
CA ILE A 42 -13.46 -1.90 -8.05
C ILE A 42 -14.45 -3.03 -8.32
N THR A 43 -14.99 -3.10 -9.53
CA THR A 43 -15.93 -4.16 -9.94
C THR A 43 -15.28 -5.54 -9.84
N TYR A 44 -14.03 -5.69 -10.28
CA TYR A 44 -13.30 -6.95 -10.16
C TYR A 44 -13.13 -7.40 -8.70
N LEU A 45 -12.80 -6.49 -7.78
CA LEU A 45 -12.74 -6.79 -6.35
C LEU A 45 -14.10 -7.24 -5.80
N GLN A 46 -15.17 -6.52 -6.16
CA GLN A 46 -16.52 -6.77 -5.68
C GLN A 46 -17.09 -8.10 -6.17
N GLU A 47 -16.95 -8.40 -7.46
CA GLU A 47 -17.61 -9.53 -8.11
C GLU A 47 -16.77 -10.81 -8.08
N ASN A 48 -15.44 -10.70 -8.02
CA ASN A 48 -14.56 -11.86 -8.16
C ASN A 48 -13.78 -12.12 -6.87
N VAL A 49 -12.99 -11.14 -6.40
CA VAL A 49 -12.02 -11.39 -5.32
C VAL A 49 -12.70 -11.60 -3.97
N ILE A 50 -13.65 -10.73 -3.61
CA ILE A 50 -14.36 -10.81 -2.31
C ILE A 50 -15.15 -12.12 -2.19
N PRO A 51 -16.02 -12.50 -3.16
CA PRO A 51 -16.75 -13.77 -3.09
C PRO A 51 -15.82 -14.98 -3.09
N TYR A 52 -14.76 -14.98 -3.91
CA TYR A 52 -13.83 -16.10 -3.97
C TYR A 52 -13.08 -16.32 -2.65
N ALA A 53 -12.58 -15.24 -2.03
CA ALA A 53 -11.93 -15.30 -0.72
C ALA A 53 -12.86 -15.89 0.35
N GLN A 54 -14.15 -15.55 0.32
CA GLN A 54 -15.12 -16.03 1.29
C GLN A 54 -15.60 -17.47 1.03
N GLN A 55 -15.93 -17.78 -0.23
CA GLN A 55 -16.68 -18.99 -0.59
C GLN A 55 -15.78 -20.15 -0.99
N VAL A 56 -14.59 -19.87 -1.55
CA VAL A 56 -13.67 -20.90 -2.06
C VAL A 56 -12.49 -21.07 -1.11
N GLU A 57 -11.85 -19.97 -0.72
CA GLU A 57 -10.68 -20.02 0.19
C GLU A 57 -11.07 -20.04 1.68
N HIS A 58 -12.33 -19.76 2.01
CA HIS A 58 -12.83 -19.59 3.38
C HIS A 58 -11.95 -18.67 4.25
N ASN A 59 -11.36 -17.65 3.62
CA ASN A 59 -10.40 -16.75 4.23
C ASN A 59 -11.01 -15.37 4.48
N LEU A 60 -11.57 -15.20 5.68
CA LEU A 60 -12.19 -13.94 6.10
C LEU A 60 -11.19 -12.77 6.14
N GLN A 61 -9.92 -13.03 6.45
CA GLN A 61 -8.89 -11.98 6.43
C GLN A 61 -8.68 -11.44 5.01
N ARG A 62 -8.58 -12.32 4.01
CA ARG A 62 -8.42 -11.91 2.59
C ARG A 62 -9.65 -11.18 2.09
N GLN A 63 -10.84 -11.64 2.48
CA GLN A 63 -12.09 -10.96 2.18
C GLN A 63 -12.12 -9.53 2.74
N GLN A 64 -11.67 -9.33 3.99
CA GLN A 64 -11.58 -7.99 4.60
C GLN A 64 -10.52 -7.11 3.91
N GLU A 65 -9.35 -7.66 3.58
CA GLU A 65 -8.30 -6.96 2.84
C GLU A 65 -8.77 -6.50 1.45
N ALA A 66 -9.55 -7.33 0.75
CA ALA A 66 -10.14 -7.00 -0.54
C ALA A 66 -11.19 -5.89 -0.42
N GLN A 67 -12.05 -5.94 0.61
CA GLN A 67 -12.99 -4.85 0.89
C GLN A 67 -12.29 -3.53 1.22
N LEU A 68 -11.22 -3.57 2.01
CA LEU A 68 -10.41 -2.40 2.33
C LEU A 68 -9.79 -1.79 1.07
N MET A 69 -9.20 -2.62 0.19
CA MET A 69 -8.67 -2.13 -1.09
C MET A 69 -9.77 -1.47 -1.93
N MET A 70 -10.94 -2.09 -2.02
CA MET A 70 -12.08 -1.56 -2.78
C MET A 70 -12.49 -0.17 -2.26
N GLN A 71 -12.63 -0.02 -0.95
CA GLN A 71 -12.97 1.26 -0.31
C GLN A 71 -11.90 2.33 -0.57
N GLU A 72 -10.63 1.94 -0.52
CA GLU A 72 -9.51 2.85 -0.79
C GLU A 72 -9.48 3.33 -2.24
N LEU A 73 -9.85 2.47 -3.20
CA LEU A 73 -10.00 2.85 -4.61
C LEU A 73 -11.19 3.77 -4.86
N GLN A 74 -12.33 3.49 -4.23
CA GLN A 74 -13.50 4.37 -4.26
C GLN A 74 -13.15 5.75 -3.67
N ARG A 75 -12.48 5.77 -2.52
CA ARG A 75 -12.02 7.01 -1.88
C ARG A 75 -11.04 7.78 -2.77
N TRP A 76 -10.07 7.10 -3.38
CA TRP A 76 -9.15 7.72 -4.33
C TRP A 76 -9.92 8.38 -5.47
N GLN A 77 -10.93 7.70 -6.03
CA GLN A 77 -11.72 8.22 -7.16
C GLN A 77 -12.46 9.49 -6.76
N VAL A 78 -13.14 9.49 -5.60
CA VAL A 78 -13.83 10.66 -5.05
C VAL A 78 -12.85 11.83 -4.83
N LEU A 79 -11.71 11.59 -4.19
CA LEU A 79 -10.70 12.63 -3.94
C LEU A 79 -10.17 13.24 -5.23
N ARG A 80 -9.89 12.41 -6.24
CA ARG A 80 -9.40 12.90 -7.54
C ARG A 80 -10.46 13.72 -8.28
N LEU A 81 -11.73 13.31 -8.24
CA LEU A 81 -12.84 14.08 -8.82
C LEU A 81 -13.03 15.45 -8.14
N GLN A 82 -12.73 15.55 -6.84
CA GLN A 82 -12.72 16.80 -6.08
C GLN A 82 -11.47 17.66 -6.32
N GLY A 83 -10.53 17.21 -7.17
CA GLY A 83 -9.26 17.91 -7.42
C GLY A 83 -8.20 17.73 -6.32
N HIS A 84 -8.44 16.85 -5.35
CA HIS A 84 -7.46 16.55 -4.32
C HIS A 84 -6.39 15.58 -4.81
N ASN A 85 -5.14 15.83 -4.41
CA ASN A 85 -4.06 14.87 -4.58
C ASN A 85 -4.10 13.82 -3.47
N VAL A 86 -4.03 12.54 -3.84
CA VAL A 86 -3.94 11.44 -2.88
C VAL A 86 -2.47 11.30 -2.45
N ALA A 87 -2.20 11.53 -1.17
CA ALA A 87 -0.86 11.48 -0.63
C ALA A 87 -0.40 10.02 -0.46
N GLY A 88 0.63 9.64 -1.22
CA GLY A 88 1.39 8.40 -1.02
C GLY A 88 0.84 7.17 -1.74
N LYS A 89 1.55 6.04 -1.60
CA LYS A 89 1.37 4.82 -2.40
C LYS A 89 0.57 3.76 -1.65
N MET A 90 -0.07 2.87 -2.38
CA MET A 90 -0.77 1.74 -1.79
C MET A 90 0.23 0.70 -1.25
N ARG A 91 0.09 0.36 0.04
CA ARG A 91 0.87 -0.68 0.73
C ARG A 91 -0.04 -1.45 1.67
N HIS A 92 0.11 -2.76 1.70
CA HIS A 92 -0.78 -3.64 2.48
C HIS A 92 -2.25 -3.33 2.17
N PHE A 93 -2.53 -3.09 0.87
CA PHE A 93 -3.87 -2.85 0.35
C PHE A 93 -4.56 -1.57 0.87
N ARG A 94 -3.78 -0.61 1.38
CA ARG A 94 -4.24 0.72 1.83
C ARG A 94 -3.34 1.84 1.31
N PHE A 95 -3.88 3.03 1.03
CA PHE A 95 -3.04 4.19 0.73
C PHE A 95 -2.34 4.65 2.00
N GLN A 96 -1.01 4.67 1.96
CA GLN A 96 -0.19 5.21 3.03
C GLN A 96 0.39 6.53 2.57
N ALA A 97 0.16 7.59 3.37
CA ALA A 97 0.83 8.86 3.18
C ALA A 97 2.35 8.63 3.06
N ALA A 98 3.00 9.40 2.19
CA ALA A 98 4.45 9.36 2.09
C ALA A 98 5.00 9.76 3.47
N THR A 99 5.45 8.78 4.24
CA THR A 99 6.16 9.04 5.48
C THR A 99 7.40 9.80 5.08
N VAL A 100 7.49 11.09 5.46
CA VAL A 100 8.77 11.79 5.45
C VAL A 100 9.65 10.97 6.39
N THR A 101 10.56 10.16 5.86
CA THR A 101 11.52 9.43 6.68
C THR A 101 12.34 10.50 7.39
N LYS A 102 11.94 10.86 8.61
CA LYS A 102 12.76 11.68 9.50
C LYS A 102 13.98 10.81 9.77
N TYR A 103 15.07 11.03 9.02
CA TYR A 103 16.34 10.40 9.29
C TYR A 103 16.66 10.70 10.75
N ARG A 104 16.60 9.67 11.60
CA ARG A 104 16.98 9.79 13.00
C ARG A 104 18.49 9.93 13.01
N THR A 105 18.99 11.16 13.18
CA THR A 105 20.41 11.42 13.36
C THR A 105 20.90 10.54 14.51
N PRO A 106 21.84 9.60 14.30
CA PRO A 106 22.36 8.80 15.39
C PRO A 106 23.01 9.75 16.39
N LYS A 107 22.58 9.68 17.66
CA LYS A 107 23.19 10.46 18.75
C LYS A 107 24.68 10.09 18.81
N PRO A 108 25.63 11.05 18.80
CA PRO A 108 27.04 10.72 18.94
C PRO A 108 27.24 9.98 20.27
N LYS A 109 27.92 8.83 20.21
CA LYS A 109 28.32 8.08 21.41
C LYS A 109 29.17 9.01 22.27
N ARG A 110 28.71 9.33 23.48
CA ARG A 110 29.53 9.99 24.50
C ARG A 110 30.76 9.12 24.73
N GLN A 111 31.93 9.57 24.26
CA GLN A 111 33.21 9.01 24.66
C GLN A 111 33.34 9.24 26.17
N SER A 112 33.33 8.15 26.93
CA SER A 112 33.69 8.15 28.35
C SER A 112 35.15 8.57 28.47
N LEU A 113 35.41 9.69 29.17
CA LEU A 113 36.76 10.15 29.52
C LEU A 113 37.49 9.05 30.33
N PRO A 114 38.79 8.80 30.07
CA PRO A 114 39.58 7.92 30.91
C PRO A 114 39.80 8.56 32.28
N HIS A 115 39.37 7.87 33.34
CA HIS A 115 39.70 8.24 34.72
C HIS A 115 41.18 7.89 34.98
N TYR A 116 42.03 8.90 35.17
CA TYR A 116 43.36 8.71 35.70
C TYR A 116 43.28 8.51 37.22
N HIS A 117 43.78 7.37 37.68
CA HIS A 117 43.87 7.02 39.09
C HIS A 117 45.13 7.67 39.67
N THR A 118 44.98 8.79 40.38
CA THR A 118 46.05 9.37 41.22
C THR A 118 45.69 9.16 42.68
N GLY A 119 46.23 8.10 43.28
CA GLY A 119 46.24 7.93 44.73
C GLY A 119 47.47 8.64 45.32
N PRO A 120 47.36 9.36 46.44
CA PRO A 120 48.52 9.71 47.24
C PRO A 120 48.90 8.54 48.14
N ARG A 121 50.20 8.28 48.15
CA ARG A 121 50.92 7.44 49.11
C ARG A 121 51.22 8.31 50.35
N HIS A 122 51.25 7.67 51.52
CA HIS A 122 51.55 8.16 52.88
C HIS A 122 50.34 8.34 53.79
#